data_AF-A0A522BCA6-F1
#
_entry.id   AF-A0A522BCA6-F1
#
_cell.length_a   1.000
_cell.length_b   1.000
_cell.length_c   1.000
_cell.angle_alpha   90.00
_cell.angle_beta   90.00
_cell.angle_gamma   90.00
#
_symmetry.space_group_name_H-M   'P 1'
#
loop_
_entity.id
_entity.type
_entity.pdbx_description
1 polymer ?
#
loop_
_entity_poly.entity_id
_entity_poly.type
_entity_poly.pdbx_seq_one_letter_code
_entity_poly.pdbx_strand_id
1 'polypeptide(L)' 'MTDVAAHSGLQRELEQIAKARAALAAGTYGRCEVCGQDIGAGRLEARPASTRCVRCA' A
#
# COMPACT_ATOMS: atom_id res chain seq x y z
N MET A 1 13.01 -8.60 26.53
CA MET A 1 13.31 -7.58 25.52
C MET A 1 12.29 -7.76 24.42
N THR A 2 11.32 -6.85 24.35
CA THR A 2 10.04 -7.06 23.66
C THR A 2 10.13 -6.95 22.15
N ASP A 3 9.39 -7.84 21.51
CA ASP A 3 9.06 -8.06 20.10
C ASP A 3 8.35 -6.85 19.41
N VAL A 4 8.67 -5.61 19.80
CA VAL A 4 7.95 -4.40 19.35
C VAL A 4 8.17 -4.11 17.86
N ALA A 5 9.35 -4.43 17.33
CA ALA A 5 9.69 -4.17 15.93
C ALA A 5 8.83 -5.00 14.97
N ALA A 6 8.66 -6.31 15.24
CA ALA A 6 7.81 -7.19 14.45
C ALA A 6 6.34 -6.74 14.50
N HIS A 7 5.84 -6.40 15.70
CA HIS A 7 4.46 -5.95 15.87
C HIS A 7 4.13 -4.70 15.03
N SER A 8 5.02 -3.70 15.03
CA SER A 8 4.80 -2.45 14.28
C SER A 8 4.81 -2.64 12.75
N GLY A 9 5.60 -3.60 12.25
CA GLY A 9 5.65 -3.93 10.82
C GLY A 9 4.36 -4.58 10.34
N LEU A 10 3.85 -5.56 11.10
CA LEU A 10 2.60 -6.25 10.78
C LEU A 10 1.41 -5.28 10.78
N GLN A 11 1.34 -4.35 11.74
CA GLN A 11 0.27 -3.35 11.78
C GLN A 11 0.26 -2.46 10.52
N ARG A 12 1.43 -1.99 10.06
CA ARG A 12 1.52 -1.18 8.83
C ARG A 12 1.13 -1.96 7.58
N GLU A 13 1.41 -3.26 7.55
CA GLU A 13 1.02 -4.12 6.44
C GLU A 13 -0.50 -4.31 6.40
N LEU A 14 -1.13 -4.55 7.56
CA LEU A 14 -2.59 -4.60 7.68
C LEU A 14 -3.25 -3.30 7.22
N GLU A 15 -2.71 -2.15 7.62
CA GLU A 15 -3.21 -0.84 7.18
C GLU A 15 -3.11 -0.67 5.66
N GLN A 16 -1.99 -1.07 5.05
CA GLN A 16 -1.82 -1.01 3.59
C GLN A 16 -2.82 -1.91 2.86
N ILE A 17 -3.04 -3.13 3.36
CA ILE A 17 -4.03 -4.06 2.80
C ILE A 17 -5.44 -3.47 2.93
N ALA A 18 -5.80 -2.92 4.09
CA ALA A 18 -7.10 -2.30 4.31
C ALA A 18 -7.34 -1.12 3.35
N LYS A 19 -6.34 -0.26 3.17
CA LYS A 19 -6.39 0.84 2.20
C LYS A 19 -6.52 0.36 0.76
N ALA A 20 -5.75 -0.64 0.36
CA ALA A 20 -5.82 -1.20 -0.98
C ALA A 20 -7.20 -1.80 -1.28
N ARG A 21 -7.80 -2.48 -0.30
CA ARG A 21 -9.19 -2.98 -0.40
C ARG A 21 -10.21 -1.86 -0.51
N ALA A 22 -10.06 -0.78 0.24
CA ALA A 22 -10.93 0.39 0.14
C ALA A 22 -10.80 1.05 -1.25
N ALA A 23 -9.59 1.17 -1.79
CA ALA A 23 -9.35 1.70 -3.13
C ALA A 23 -9.97 0.82 -4.23
N LEU A 24 -9.93 -0.50 -4.07
CA LEU A 24 -10.62 -1.44 -4.98
C LEU A 24 -12.13 -1.20 -4.95
N ALA A 25 -12.73 -1.10 -3.76
CA ALA A 25 -14.16 -0.82 -3.62
C ALA A 25 -14.56 0.55 -4.19
N ALA A 26 -13.68 1.55 -4.08
CA ALA A 26 -13.89 2.88 -4.62
C ALA A 26 -13.57 3.02 -6.13
N GLY A 27 -13.02 1.97 -6.77
CA GLY A 27 -12.57 2.03 -8.17
C GLY A 27 -11.32 2.89 -8.40
N THR A 28 -10.59 3.24 -7.33
CA THR A 28 -9.37 4.07 -7.38
C THR A 28 -8.09 3.25 -7.17
N TYR A 29 -8.20 1.92 -7.15
CA TYR A 29 -7.06 1.03 -7.02
C TYR A 29 -6.02 1.28 -8.11
N GLY A 30 -4.76 1.20 -7.73
CA GLY A 30 -3.64 1.50 -8.61
C GLY A 30 -3.34 2.99 -8.76
N ARG A 31 -3.95 3.87 -7.95
CA ARG A 31 -3.60 5.30 -7.91
C ARG A 31 -2.82 5.65 -6.64
N CYS A 32 -1.77 6.45 -6.81
CA CYS A 32 -0.92 6.91 -5.70
C CYS A 32 -1.69 7.86 -4.78
N GLU A 33 -1.71 7.58 -3.47
CA GLU A 33 -2.37 8.43 -2.47
C GLU A 33 -1.70 9.81 -2.29
N VAL A 34 -0.45 9.97 -2.77
CA VAL A 34 0.34 11.21 -2.61
C VAL A 34 0.23 12.12 -3.83
N CYS A 35 0.50 11.60 -5.02
CA CYS A 35 0.56 12.40 -6.25
C CYS A 35 -0.63 12.18 -7.19
N GLY A 36 -1.51 11.22 -6.90
CA GLY A 36 -2.69 10.93 -7.73
C GLY A 36 -2.39 10.27 -9.08
N GLN A 37 -1.12 9.97 -9.38
CA GLN A 37 -0.72 9.25 -10.60
C GLN A 37 -0.85 7.73 -10.45
N ASP A 38 -0.88 7.02 -11.57
CA ASP A 38 -0.96 5.57 -11.58
C ASP A 38 0.30 4.92 -11.00
N ILE A 39 0.10 3.86 -10.23
CA ILE A 39 1.13 2.99 -9.68
C ILE A 39 1.47 1.98 -10.78
N GLY A 40 2.74 1.95 -11.18
CA GLY A 40 3.19 1.05 -12.25
C GLY A 40 2.86 -0.41 -11.96
N ALA A 41 2.41 -1.14 -13.00
CA ALA A 41 1.95 -2.52 -12.90
C ALA A 41 2.95 -3.44 -12.18
N GLY A 42 4.25 -3.39 -12.53
CA GLY A 42 5.27 -4.21 -11.87
C GLY A 42 5.39 -3.99 -10.36
N ARG A 43 5.02 -2.80 -9.84
CA ARG A 43 4.96 -2.55 -8.39
C ARG A 43 3.72 -3.18 -7.77
N LEU A 44 2.57 -3.12 -8.44
CA LEU A 44 1.34 -3.76 -7.97
C LEU A 44 1.45 -5.29 -8.05
N GLU A 45 2.15 -5.82 -9.05
CA GLU A 45 2.46 -7.26 -9.17
C GLU A 45 3.35 -7.74 -8.02
N ALA A 46 4.42 -6.99 -7.72
CA ALA A 46 5.31 -7.34 -6.61
C ALA A 46 4.67 -7.11 -5.24
N ARG A 47 3.86 -6.05 -5.10
CA ARG A 47 3.24 -5.61 -3.83
C ARG A 47 1.85 -5.03 -4.11
N PRO A 48 0.79 -5.88 -4.13
CA PRO A 48 -0.58 -5.46 -4.44
C PRO A 48 -1.15 -4.44 -3.44
N ALA A 49 -0.70 -4.47 -2.19
CA ALA A 49 -1.11 -3.53 -1.15
C ALA A 49 -0.44 -2.14 -1.27
N SER A 50 0.38 -1.89 -2.30
CA SER A 50 1.06 -0.61 -2.47
C SER A 50 0.06 0.53 -2.69
N THR A 51 0.06 1.51 -1.79
CA THR A 51 -0.75 2.74 -1.92
C THR A 51 0.00 3.90 -2.57
N ARG A 52 1.30 3.74 -2.87
CA ARG A 52 2.19 4.79 -3.39
C ARG A 52 2.96 4.32 -4.62
N CYS A 53 3.18 5.23 -5.57
CA CYS A 53 4.03 4.97 -6.73
C CYS A 53 5.51 4.97 -6.32
N VAL A 54 6.39 4.47 -7.20
CA VAL A 54 7.83 4.35 -6.91
C VAL A 54 8.49 5.69 -6.59
N ARG A 55 7.95 6.80 -7.12
CA ARG A 55 8.46 8.16 -6.90
C ARG A 55 8.08 8.74 -5.53
N CYS A 56 7.02 8.23 -4.91
CA CYS A 56 6.46 8.74 -3.65
C CYS A 56 6.62 7.76 -2.47
N ALA A 57 7.20 6.58 -2.74
CA ALA A 57 7.46 5.54 -1.74
C ALA A 57 8.62 5.92 -0.83
#